data_AF-A0A2E6CK44-F1
#
_entry.id   AF-A0A2E6CK44-F1
#
_cell.length_a   1.000
_cell.length_b   1.000
_cell.length_c   1.000
_cell.angle_alpha   90.00
_cell.angle_beta   90.00
_cell.angle_gamma   90.00
#
_symmetry.space_group_name_H-M   'P 1'
#
loop_
_entity.id
_entity.type
_entity.pdbx_description
1 polymer ?
#
loop_
_entity_poly.entity_id
_entity_poly.type
_entity_poly.pdbx_seq_one_letter_code
_entity_poly.pdbx_strand_id
1 'polypeptide(L)'
;MISKWLPAFLISALVFFPAASCSEDPAEGVSSNFCKKLGILASPDSPLTNLTFDNPQLVSQTTADLIELASEAPSSISNETEAVVSLYEDILSKLVSVSPAQRTAELRKFQEELDGVTTAARALELYGETECGLVFLSPFEKSSAPIPDESEVSDKDTSG
;
A
#
# COMPACT_ATOMS: atom_id res chain seq x y z
N MET A 1 61.46 -20.16 -44.74
CA MET A 1 60.75 -20.90 -45.79
C MET A 1 59.72 -21.80 -45.12
N ILE A 2 58.48 -21.80 -45.66
CA ILE A 2 57.34 -22.71 -45.35
C ILE A 2 56.67 -22.39 -43.99
N SER A 3 55.62 -21.56 -43.90
CA SER A 3 54.25 -21.65 -44.46
C SER A 3 53.45 -22.82 -43.90
N LYS A 4 52.16 -22.55 -43.60
CA LYS A 4 51.04 -23.47 -43.28
C LYS A 4 50.99 -23.92 -41.80
N TRP A 5 49.97 -23.67 -40.98
CA TRP A 5 48.51 -23.52 -41.19
C TRP A 5 47.85 -22.59 -40.16
N LEU A 6 46.85 -21.84 -40.61
CA LEU A 6 45.70 -21.41 -39.81
C LEU A 6 44.60 -22.45 -39.96
N PRO A 7 43.86 -22.76 -38.89
CA PRO A 7 42.42 -22.89 -38.98
C PRO A 7 41.77 -21.67 -38.30
N ALA A 8 41.02 -20.94 -39.12
CA ALA A 8 39.94 -20.09 -38.70
C ALA A 8 38.77 -20.95 -38.15
N PHE A 9 37.87 -20.29 -37.41
CA PHE A 9 36.61 -20.78 -36.83
C PHE A 9 36.81 -21.63 -35.55
N LEU A 10 36.27 -21.25 -34.39
CA LEU A 10 34.88 -20.88 -34.15
C LEU A 10 34.76 -19.71 -33.14
N ILE A 11 34.25 -18.59 -33.65
CA ILE A 11 33.40 -17.69 -32.87
C ILE A 11 32.15 -18.49 -32.52
N SER A 12 31.86 -18.66 -31.23
CA SER A 12 30.51 -18.57 -30.64
C SER A 12 30.59 -19.11 -29.21
N ALA A 13 31.15 -18.31 -28.31
CA ALA A 13 30.66 -18.36 -26.94
C ALA A 13 29.28 -17.68 -26.99
N LEU A 14 28.29 -18.48 -27.39
CA LEU A 14 26.89 -18.16 -27.25
C LEU A 14 26.70 -17.86 -25.76
N VAL A 15 26.70 -16.57 -25.42
CA VAL A 15 26.23 -16.12 -24.11
C VAL A 15 24.78 -16.51 -24.10
N PHE A 16 24.48 -17.65 -23.50
CA PHE A 16 23.14 -18.03 -23.12
C PHE A 16 22.76 -17.06 -22.01
N PHE A 17 22.39 -15.84 -22.39
CA PHE A 17 21.43 -15.09 -21.62
C PHE A 17 20.20 -15.99 -21.62
N PRO A 18 19.75 -16.53 -20.47
CA PRO A 18 18.34 -16.78 -20.38
C PRO A 18 17.72 -15.41 -20.60
N ALA A 19 17.25 -15.15 -21.83
CA ALA A 19 16.08 -14.33 -21.99
C ALA A 19 15.10 -14.97 -21.02
N ALA A 20 14.90 -14.31 -19.88
CA ALA A 20 13.66 -14.45 -19.16
C ALA A 20 12.62 -14.24 -20.24
N SER A 21 12.09 -15.35 -20.76
CA SER A 21 10.74 -15.35 -21.27
C SER A 21 9.96 -14.93 -20.04
N CYS A 22 9.68 -13.63 -19.95
CA CYS A 22 8.50 -13.16 -19.28
C CYS A 22 7.36 -13.81 -20.05
N SER A 23 7.09 -15.07 -19.70
CA SER A 23 5.79 -15.64 -19.88
C SER A 23 4.94 -14.75 -19.01
N GLU A 24 4.31 -13.74 -19.63
CA GLU A 24 3.26 -12.94 -19.00
C GLU A 24 2.17 -13.94 -18.61
N ASP A 25 2.33 -14.49 -17.41
CA ASP A 25 1.25 -15.14 -16.71
C ASP A 25 0.17 -14.05 -16.58
N PRO A 26 -1.06 -14.27 -17.05
CA PRO A 26 -2.13 -13.28 -16.93
C PRO A 26 -2.34 -12.81 -15.47
N ALA A 27 -1.90 -13.59 -14.48
CA ALA A 27 -1.85 -13.18 -13.08
C ALA A 27 -0.87 -12.02 -12.81
N GLU A 28 0.26 -11.95 -13.52
CA GLU A 28 1.28 -10.88 -13.38
C GLU A 28 0.77 -9.52 -13.88
N GLY A 29 -0.13 -9.53 -14.87
CA GLY A 29 -0.76 -8.30 -15.38
C GLY A 29 -1.76 -7.70 -14.40
N VAL A 30 -2.53 -8.55 -13.70
CA VAL A 30 -3.52 -8.13 -12.69
C VAL A 30 -2.83 -7.63 -11.43
N SER A 31 -1.82 -8.36 -10.93
CA SER A 31 -1.01 -7.90 -9.78
C SER A 31 -0.30 -6.58 -10.09
N SER A 32 0.25 -6.41 -11.30
CA SER A 32 0.90 -5.17 -11.73
C SER A 32 -0.05 -3.96 -11.75
N ASN A 33 -1.29 -4.13 -12.24
CA ASN A 33 -2.26 -3.02 -12.28
C ASN A 33 -2.76 -2.65 -10.88
N PHE A 34 -3.08 -3.68 -10.07
CA PHE A 34 -3.44 -3.50 -8.68
C PHE A 34 -2.36 -2.74 -7.89
N CYS A 35 -1.10 -3.18 -7.98
CA CYS A 35 0.02 -2.54 -7.29
C CYS A 35 0.20 -1.07 -7.70
N LYS A 36 0.02 -0.76 -8.99
CA LYS A 36 0.07 0.61 -9.47
C LYS A 36 -1.06 1.47 -8.88
N LYS A 37 -2.30 0.97 -8.87
CA LYS A 37 -3.44 1.68 -8.28
C LYS A 37 -3.29 1.86 -6.78
N LEU A 38 -2.87 0.81 -6.07
CA LEU A 38 -2.60 0.85 -4.64
C LEU A 38 -1.55 1.92 -4.33
N GLY A 39 -0.46 1.98 -5.10
CA GLY A 39 0.57 3.00 -4.94
C GLY A 39 0.08 4.43 -5.21
N ILE A 40 -0.80 4.62 -6.20
CA ILE A 40 -1.40 5.93 -6.48
C ILE A 40 -2.31 6.35 -5.32
N LEU A 41 -3.16 5.46 -4.82
CA LEU A 41 -4.11 5.74 -3.74
C LEU A 41 -3.43 5.94 -2.38
N ALA A 42 -2.34 5.22 -2.12
CA ALA A 42 -1.56 5.33 -0.88
C ALA A 42 -0.51 6.45 -0.89
N SER A 43 -0.29 7.11 -2.03
CA SER A 43 0.65 8.22 -2.14
C SER A 43 0.27 9.38 -1.21
N PRO A 44 1.24 10.11 -0.62
CA PRO A 44 0.96 11.33 0.13
C PRO A 44 0.25 12.40 -0.72
N ASP A 45 0.44 12.37 -2.03
CA ASP A 45 -0.20 13.29 -2.97
C ASP A 45 -1.53 12.74 -3.52
N SER A 46 -2.03 11.61 -2.98
CA SER A 46 -3.22 10.96 -3.50
C SER A 46 -4.51 11.76 -3.23
N PRO A 47 -5.57 11.51 -4.02
CA PRO A 47 -6.91 12.03 -3.74
C PRO A 47 -7.42 11.64 -2.35
N LEU A 48 -7.05 10.45 -1.85
CA LEU A 48 -7.47 9.95 -0.54
C LEU A 48 -6.81 10.76 0.59
N THR A 49 -5.51 11.04 0.47
CA THR A 49 -4.76 11.86 1.46
C THR A 49 -5.21 13.32 1.46
N ASN A 50 -5.52 13.86 0.27
CA ASN A 50 -5.94 15.26 0.10
C ASN A 50 -7.46 15.45 0.01
N LEU A 51 -8.21 14.46 0.49
CA LEU A 51 -9.66 14.44 0.34
C LEU A 51 -10.32 15.59 1.10
N THR A 52 -11.25 16.28 0.43
CA THR A 52 -12.17 17.23 1.06
C THR A 52 -13.61 16.88 0.75
N PHE A 53 -14.42 16.74 1.81
CA PHE A 53 -15.84 16.41 1.72
C PHE A 53 -16.70 17.57 1.21
N ASP A 54 -16.13 18.75 1.03
CA ASP A 54 -16.81 19.90 0.43
C ASP A 54 -16.68 19.91 -1.10
N ASN A 55 -15.88 19.00 -1.68
CA ASN A 55 -15.80 18.75 -3.11
C ASN A 55 -16.43 17.38 -3.45
N PRO A 56 -17.73 17.31 -3.77
CA PRO A 56 -18.41 16.04 -4.01
C PRO A 56 -17.89 15.30 -5.24
N GLN A 57 -17.31 15.99 -6.23
CA GLN A 57 -16.70 15.34 -7.39
C GLN A 57 -15.43 14.59 -6.99
N LEU A 58 -14.60 15.19 -6.12
CA LEU A 58 -13.40 14.54 -5.61
C LEU A 58 -13.74 13.32 -4.75
N VAL A 59 -14.77 13.42 -3.90
CA VAL A 59 -15.28 12.27 -3.13
C VAL A 59 -15.73 11.16 -4.07
N SER A 60 -16.58 11.48 -5.06
CA SER A 60 -17.07 10.49 -6.03
C SER A 60 -15.95 9.82 -6.82
N GLN A 61 -14.93 10.58 -7.25
CA GLN A 61 -13.78 10.02 -7.96
C GLN A 61 -12.96 9.11 -7.04
N THR A 62 -12.69 9.53 -5.81
CA THR A 62 -11.94 8.74 -4.83
C THR A 62 -12.66 7.44 -4.51
N THR A 63 -13.99 7.47 -4.36
CA THR A 63 -14.81 6.26 -4.18
C THR A 63 -14.72 5.34 -5.39
N ALA A 64 -14.80 5.89 -6.61
CA ALA A 64 -14.66 5.09 -7.83
C ALA A 64 -13.28 4.43 -7.94
N ASP A 65 -12.21 5.16 -7.61
CA ASP A 65 -10.83 4.65 -7.63
C ASP A 65 -10.65 3.50 -6.62
N LEU A 66 -11.27 3.59 -5.43
CA LEU A 66 -11.26 2.53 -4.42
C LEU A 66 -12.01 1.27 -4.90
N ILE A 67 -13.19 1.44 -5.51
CA ILE A 67 -13.96 0.33 -6.08
C ILE A 67 -13.17 -0.35 -7.21
N GLU A 68 -12.51 0.44 -8.05
CA GLU A 68 -11.66 -0.08 -9.12
C GLU A 68 -10.47 -0.87 -8.56
N LEU A 69 -9.82 -0.38 -7.49
CA LEU A 69 -8.77 -1.11 -6.78
C LEU A 69 -9.26 -2.49 -6.32
N ALA A 70 -10.44 -2.56 -5.69
CA ALA A 70 -11.02 -3.84 -5.27
C ALA A 70 -11.30 -4.77 -6.45
N SER A 71 -11.76 -4.24 -7.58
CA SER A 71 -12.05 -5.03 -8.78
C SER A 71 -10.81 -5.63 -9.46
N GLU A 72 -9.65 -5.03 -9.24
CA GLU A 72 -8.36 -5.48 -9.76
C GLU A 72 -7.57 -6.32 -8.75
N ALA A 73 -8.08 -6.50 -7.53
CA ALA A 73 -7.37 -7.19 -6.47
C ALA A 73 -7.06 -8.67 -6.84
N PRO A 74 -5.79 -9.10 -6.74
CA PRO A 74 -5.44 -10.51 -6.87
C PRO A 74 -6.18 -11.36 -5.84
N SER A 75 -6.49 -12.61 -6.20
CA SER A 75 -7.28 -13.52 -5.36
C SER A 75 -6.65 -13.79 -3.97
N SER A 76 -5.35 -13.57 -3.83
CA SER A 76 -4.62 -13.70 -2.56
C SER A 76 -4.90 -12.57 -1.56
N ILE A 77 -5.45 -11.44 -2.02
CA ILE A 77 -5.72 -10.24 -1.18
C ILE A 77 -7.10 -9.62 -1.46
N SER A 78 -7.94 -10.27 -2.28
CA SER A 78 -9.20 -9.70 -2.75
C SER A 78 -10.20 -9.48 -1.61
N ASN A 79 -10.31 -10.41 -0.66
CA ASN A 79 -11.26 -10.30 0.45
C ASN A 79 -10.87 -9.16 1.40
N GLU A 80 -9.57 -9.04 1.69
CA GLU A 80 -9.04 -7.98 2.54
C GLU A 80 -9.17 -6.62 1.87
N THR A 81 -8.90 -6.55 0.57
CA THR A 81 -9.10 -5.33 -0.23
C THR A 81 -10.57 -4.93 -0.25
N GLU A 82 -11.48 -5.86 -0.51
CA GLU A 82 -12.92 -5.59 -0.53
C GLU A 82 -13.41 -5.11 0.83
N ALA A 83 -13.02 -5.76 1.93
CA ALA A 83 -13.40 -5.34 3.28
C ALA A 83 -12.97 -3.90 3.60
N VAL A 84 -11.75 -3.51 3.23
CA VAL A 84 -11.25 -2.15 3.41
C VAL A 84 -12.02 -1.18 2.51
N VAL A 85 -12.13 -1.48 1.21
CA VAL A 85 -12.76 -0.60 0.23
C VAL A 85 -14.24 -0.36 0.57
N SER A 86 -15.00 -1.40 0.92
CA SER A 86 -16.41 -1.25 1.30
C SER A 86 -16.60 -0.35 2.51
N LEU A 87 -15.74 -0.46 3.54
CA LEU A 87 -15.83 0.44 4.69
C LEU A 87 -15.52 1.89 4.29
N TYR A 88 -14.50 2.12 3.47
CA TYR A 88 -14.20 3.46 2.98
C TYR A 88 -15.35 4.02 2.15
N GLU A 89 -15.96 3.22 1.26
CA GLU A 89 -17.14 3.62 0.50
C GLU A 89 -18.29 4.07 1.42
N ASP A 90 -18.61 3.28 2.45
CA ASP A 90 -19.66 3.60 3.41
C ASP A 90 -19.37 4.89 4.18
N ILE A 91 -18.12 5.06 4.64
CA ILE A 91 -17.67 6.28 5.33
C ILE A 91 -17.80 7.49 4.40
N LEU A 92 -17.25 7.41 3.18
CA LEU A 92 -17.25 8.51 2.22
C LEU A 92 -18.68 8.92 1.84
N SER A 93 -19.53 7.94 1.53
CA SER A 93 -20.94 8.14 1.24
C SER A 93 -21.67 8.80 2.41
N LYS A 94 -21.40 8.35 3.64
CA LYS A 94 -22.02 8.93 4.81
C LYS A 94 -21.58 10.37 5.05
N LEU A 95 -20.28 10.66 4.97
CA LEU A 95 -19.73 11.97 5.28
C LEU A 95 -20.08 13.05 4.25
N VAL A 96 -20.28 12.68 2.99
CA VAL A 96 -20.77 13.60 1.95
C VAL A 96 -22.27 13.88 2.11
N SER A 97 -23.02 12.97 2.72
CA SER A 97 -24.48 13.10 2.90
C SER A 97 -24.90 14.02 4.06
N VAL A 98 -23.96 14.38 4.95
CA VAL A 98 -24.24 15.14 6.18
C VAL A 98 -23.58 16.51 6.19
N SER A 99 -24.07 17.41 7.04
CA SER A 99 -23.47 18.73 7.20
C SER A 99 -22.06 18.64 7.82
N PRO A 100 -21.16 19.61 7.57
CA PRO A 100 -19.82 19.61 8.15
C PRO A 100 -19.80 19.46 9.68
N ALA A 101 -20.78 20.05 10.37
CA ALA A 101 -20.91 19.98 11.83
C ALA A 101 -21.26 18.57 12.35
N GLN A 102 -21.81 17.70 11.50
CA GLN A 102 -22.21 16.32 11.85
C GLN A 102 -21.14 15.28 11.51
N ARG A 103 -20.20 15.58 10.60
CA ARG A 103 -19.22 14.62 10.07
C ARG A 103 -18.45 13.88 11.16
N THR A 104 -17.92 14.58 12.17
CA THR A 104 -17.19 13.95 13.29
C THR A 104 -18.07 12.98 14.08
N ALA A 105 -19.33 13.36 14.34
CA ALA A 105 -20.25 12.51 15.10
C ALA A 105 -20.68 11.27 14.30
N GLU A 106 -20.82 11.38 12.98
CA GLU A 106 -21.10 10.25 12.09
C GLU A 106 -19.88 9.35 11.91
N LEU A 107 -18.68 9.91 11.72
CA LEU A 107 -17.44 9.12 11.62
C LEU A 107 -17.21 8.26 12.86
N ARG A 108 -17.54 8.78 14.05
CA ARG A 108 -17.42 8.03 15.31
C ARG A 108 -18.29 6.78 15.36
N LYS A 109 -19.36 6.71 14.56
CA LYS A 109 -20.22 5.52 14.49
C LYS A 109 -19.56 4.36 13.76
N PHE A 110 -18.54 4.63 12.95
CA PHE A 110 -17.76 3.64 12.21
C PHE A 110 -16.58 3.07 13.00
N GLN A 111 -16.43 3.38 14.30
CA GLN A 111 -15.26 2.96 15.07
C GLN A 111 -15.15 1.45 15.19
N GLU A 112 -16.26 0.75 15.44
CA GLU A 112 -16.26 -0.71 15.54
C GLU A 112 -15.92 -1.37 14.21
N GLU A 113 -16.40 -0.80 13.09
CA GLU A 113 -16.09 -1.28 11.74
C GLU A 113 -14.63 -1.00 11.36
N LEU A 114 -14.09 0.17 11.72
CA LEU A 114 -12.67 0.51 11.55
C LEU A 114 -11.76 -0.45 12.32
N ASP A 115 -12.12 -0.77 13.56
CA ASP A 115 -11.42 -1.77 14.36
C ASP A 115 -11.53 -3.16 13.71
N GLY A 116 -12.72 -3.50 13.21
CA GLY A 116 -13.01 -4.77 12.53
C GLY A 116 -12.19 -5.01 11.26
N VAL A 117 -11.92 -3.97 10.48
CA VAL A 117 -11.12 -4.09 9.24
C VAL A 117 -9.62 -3.92 9.46
N THR A 118 -9.15 -3.63 10.68
CA THR A 118 -7.73 -3.37 10.97
C THR A 118 -6.82 -4.52 10.51
N THR A 119 -7.26 -5.78 10.68
CA THR A 119 -6.50 -6.95 10.21
C THR A 119 -6.39 -6.99 8.68
N ALA A 120 -7.49 -6.67 7.98
CA ALA A 120 -7.51 -6.61 6.52
C ALA A 120 -6.65 -5.46 5.98
N ALA A 121 -6.73 -4.28 6.60
CA ALA A 121 -5.89 -3.14 6.27
C ALA A 121 -4.40 -3.47 6.41
N ARG A 122 -4.01 -4.17 7.49
CA ARG A 122 -2.62 -4.61 7.69
C ARG A 122 -2.18 -5.64 6.67
N ALA A 123 -3.06 -6.56 6.27
CA ALA A 123 -2.75 -7.53 5.23
C ALA A 123 -2.54 -6.84 3.87
N LEU A 124 -3.36 -5.83 3.54
CA LEU A 124 -3.21 -5.02 2.34
C LEU A 124 -1.92 -4.21 2.35
N GLU A 125 -1.56 -3.62 3.50
CA GLU A 125 -0.28 -2.93 3.68
C GLU A 125 0.90 -3.88 3.46
N LEU A 126 0.90 -5.03 4.12
CA LEU A 126 1.95 -6.04 3.96
C LEU A 126 2.07 -6.53 2.51
N TYR A 127 0.95 -6.79 1.85
CA TYR A 127 0.93 -7.16 0.44
C TYR A 127 1.56 -6.06 -0.42
N GLY A 128 1.22 -4.80 -0.18
CA GLY A 128 1.81 -3.67 -0.87
C GLY A 128 3.32 -3.57 -0.65
N GLU A 129 3.82 -3.89 0.54
CA GLU A 129 5.25 -3.91 0.82
C GLU A 129 5.97 -5.08 0.12
N THR A 130 5.45 -6.30 0.25
CA THR A 130 6.15 -7.51 -0.20
C THR A 130 6.00 -7.78 -1.68
N GLU A 131 4.81 -7.58 -2.23
CA GLU A 131 4.48 -7.90 -3.63
C GLU A 131 4.57 -6.67 -4.53
N CYS A 132 4.18 -5.49 -4.03
CA CYS A 132 4.18 -4.25 -4.83
C CYS A 132 5.44 -3.39 -4.64
N GLY A 133 6.27 -3.67 -3.63
CA GLY A 133 7.46 -2.86 -3.31
C GLY A 133 7.13 -1.44 -2.85
N LEU A 134 5.94 -1.22 -2.30
CA LEU A 134 5.50 0.06 -1.76
C LEU A 134 6.07 0.27 -0.35
N VAL A 135 6.22 1.53 0.05
CA VAL A 135 6.60 1.90 1.41
C VAL A 135 5.47 2.73 2.00
N PHE A 136 4.84 2.20 3.04
CA PHE A 136 3.75 2.89 3.74
C PHE A 136 4.29 3.57 5.00
N LEU A 137 3.69 4.70 5.37
CA LEU A 137 3.82 5.24 6.71
C LEU A 137 2.76 4.55 7.58
N SER A 138 3.10 3.39 8.12
CA SER A 138 2.13 2.59 8.88
C SER A 138 1.72 3.32 10.15
N PRO A 139 0.43 3.52 10.41
CA PRO A 139 -0.05 3.93 11.73
C PRO A 139 0.09 2.79 12.76
N PHE A 140 0.42 1.56 12.32
CA PHE A 140 0.53 0.37 13.15
C PHE A 140 1.96 0.07 13.61
N GLU A 141 2.97 0.77 13.07
CA GLU A 141 4.33 0.64 13.58
C GLU A 141 4.44 1.28 14.98
N LYS A 142 5.05 0.55 15.92
CA LYS A 142 5.43 1.13 17.20
C LYS A 142 6.52 2.16 16.93
N SER A 143 6.25 3.41 17.32
CA SER A 143 7.26 4.47 17.38
C SER A 143 8.55 3.90 17.99
N SER A 144 9.62 3.90 17.19
CA SER A 144 10.97 3.54 17.66
C SER A 144 11.62 4.68 18.46
N ALA A 145 10.85 5.70 18.85
CA ALA A 145 11.33 6.75 19.72
C ALA A 145 11.84 6.11 21.03
N PRO A 146 13.09 6.38 21.45
CA PRO A 146 13.58 5.88 22.71
C PRO A 146 12.66 6.40 23.82
N ILE A 147 12.10 5.46 24.59
CA ILE A 147 11.45 5.78 25.86
C ILE A 147 12.51 6.51 26.69
N PRO A 148 12.27 7.75 27.16
CA PRO A 148 13.20 8.39 28.09
C PRO A 148 13.33 7.46 29.29
N ASP A 149 14.56 7.02 29.59
CA ASP A 149 14.83 6.16 30.74
C ASP A 149 14.24 6.82 32.00
N GLU A 150 13.29 6.14 32.62
CA GLU A 150 12.75 6.47 33.94
C GLU A 150 13.76 6.08 35.03
N SER A 151 15.02 6.47 34.82
CA SER A 151 16.14 6.23 35.72
C SER A 151 17.10 7.42 35.77
N GLU A 152 16.56 8.63 35.88
CA GLU A 152 17.30 9.79 36.43
C GLU A 152 16.40 10.71 37.30
N VAL A 153 15.42 10.14 37.99
CA VAL A 153 14.76 10.83 39.13
C VAL A 153 14.60 9.87 40.31
N SER A 154 15.72 9.47 40.91
CA SER A 154 15.77 9.21 42.34
C SER A 154 17.19 9.35 42.86
N ASP A 155 17.26 9.94 44.04
CA ASP A 155 18.40 10.06 44.94
C ASP A 155 19.45 11.14 44.62
N LYS A 156 19.10 12.39 44.97
CA LYS A 156 19.82 13.05 46.07
C LYS A 156 19.02 14.19 46.72
N ASP A 157 18.00 13.84 47.50
CA ASP A 157 17.67 14.61 48.70
C ASP A 157 18.03 13.74 49.91
N THR A 158 19.04 14.16 50.69
CA THR A 158 19.09 14.07 52.17
C THR A 158 20.47 14.48 52.70
N SER A 159 20.50 15.69 53.27
CA SER A 159 21.06 16.09 54.58
C SER A 159 22.57 16.00 54.87
N GLY A 160 23.13 17.15 55.33
CA GLY A 160 24.47 17.29 55.92
C GLY A 160 24.94 18.74 55.92
#